data_AF-A0A960HAY2-F1
#
_entry.id   AF-A0A960HAY2-F1
#
_cell.length_a   1.000
_cell.length_b   1.000
_cell.length_c   1.000
_cell.angle_alpha   90.00
_cell.angle_beta   90.00
_cell.angle_gamma   90.00
#
_symmetry.space_group_name_H-M   'P 1'
#
loop_
_entity.id
_entity.type
_entity.pdbx_description
1 polymer ?
#
loop_
_entity_poly.entity_id
_entity_poly.type
_entity_poly.pdbx_seq_one_letter_code
_entity_poly.pdbx_strand_id
1 'polypeptide(L)'
;MKITPALAAMTAAAAAMLGGAGAPLAWADDVEVQSLGQPGELVDGAVIQHWTVSDLRPSTDIIPFRPVGTLWEATATDQAIAGWATPIVSNLNARAANGETYRVLFGVATPQGVNPSTLPQGQMTTGKIYFDVTGAS
;
A
#
# COMPACT_ATOMS: atom_id res chain seq x y z
N MET A 1 13.51 39.21 0.57
CA MET A 1 14.49 38.58 1.47
C MET A 1 14.66 37.14 1.01
N LYS A 2 15.83 36.81 0.44
CA LYS A 2 16.22 35.48 -0.05
C LYS A 2 17.10 34.83 1.01
N ILE A 3 16.89 33.56 1.33
CA ILE A 3 17.86 32.76 2.08
C ILE A 3 18.01 31.39 1.41
N THR A 4 19.25 31.07 1.08
CA THR A 4 19.87 29.79 0.67
C THR A 4 21.38 30.04 0.86
N PRO A 5 22.30 29.09 1.21
CA PRO A 5 22.32 27.60 1.16
C PRO A 5 22.80 26.98 2.52
N ALA A 6 23.21 25.73 2.75
CA ALA A 6 23.93 24.72 1.95
C ALA A 6 23.90 23.28 2.54
N LEU A 7 24.11 22.33 1.61
CA LEU A 7 24.70 20.99 1.65
C LEU A 7 25.34 20.45 2.96
N ALA A 8 25.03 19.20 3.30
CA ALA A 8 25.99 18.25 3.90
C ALA A 8 25.61 16.80 3.54
N ALA A 9 26.56 16.10 2.94
CA ALA A 9 26.52 14.66 2.70
C ALA A 9 26.66 13.88 4.02
N MET A 10 25.93 12.77 4.17
CA MET A 10 26.31 11.70 5.10
C MET A 10 26.25 10.35 4.39
N THR A 11 27.44 9.78 4.23
CA THR A 11 27.74 8.43 3.79
C THR A 11 27.50 7.40 4.90
N ALA A 12 26.97 6.25 4.49
CA ALA A 12 27.17 4.90 5.04
C ALA A 12 26.67 4.55 6.46
N ALA A 13 25.76 3.57 6.52
CA ALA A 13 25.83 2.51 7.52
C ALA A 13 25.98 1.17 6.78
N ALA A 14 27.24 0.73 6.70
CA ALA A 14 27.63 -0.59 6.23
C ALA A 14 27.36 -1.65 7.31
N ALA A 15 27.18 -2.88 6.84
CA ALA A 15 26.89 -4.10 7.57
C ALA A 15 27.71 -4.31 8.87
N ALA A 16 27.02 -4.81 9.90
CA ALA A 16 27.62 -5.57 10.98
C ALA A 16 26.90 -6.93 11.07
N MET A 17 27.48 -7.97 10.45
CA MET A 17 27.12 -9.37 10.74
C MET A 17 28.34 -10.08 11.33
N LEU A 18 28.26 -10.38 12.62
CA LEU A 18 29.15 -11.30 13.32
C LEU A 18 28.39 -12.60 13.55
N GLY A 19 28.84 -13.67 12.88
CA GLY A 19 28.81 -15.08 13.30
C GLY A 19 27.49 -15.71 13.79
N GLY A 20 26.96 -16.67 13.02
CA GLY A 20 26.04 -17.68 13.53
C GLY A 20 25.41 -18.54 12.42
N ALA A 21 25.73 -19.83 12.45
CA ALA A 21 25.12 -20.99 11.78
C ALA A 21 24.04 -20.75 10.69
N GLY A 22 24.29 -21.33 9.50
CA GLY A 22 23.39 -21.29 8.36
C GLY A 22 21.96 -21.69 8.65
N ALA A 23 21.06 -20.72 8.50
CA ALA A 23 19.70 -20.94 8.04
C ALA A 23 19.64 -20.39 6.60
N PRO A 24 18.95 -21.05 5.66
CA PRO A 24 18.77 -20.49 4.34
C PRO A 24 18.12 -19.11 4.50
N LEU A 25 18.80 -18.08 4.01
CA LEU A 25 18.22 -16.76 3.82
C LEU A 25 17.07 -16.98 2.84
N ALA A 26 15.84 -17.01 3.34
CA ALA A 26 14.69 -16.77 2.50
C ALA A 26 14.87 -15.34 1.99
N TRP A 27 15.28 -15.20 0.72
CA TRP A 27 15.15 -13.95 0.00
C TRP A 27 13.64 -13.65 -0.04
N ALA A 28 13.16 -12.83 0.88
CA ALA A 28 11.97 -12.07 0.59
C ALA A 28 12.36 -11.18 -0.58
N ASP A 29 11.67 -11.31 -1.71
CA ASP A 29 11.73 -10.30 -2.77
C ASP A 29 11.70 -8.92 -2.10
N ASP A 30 12.60 -8.01 -2.51
CA ASP A 30 12.81 -6.71 -1.88
C ASP A 30 11.46 -6.04 -1.56
N VAL A 31 11.07 -6.05 -0.28
CA VAL A 31 9.83 -5.40 0.15
C VAL A 31 10.08 -3.90 0.10
N GLU A 32 9.61 -3.27 -0.97
CA GLU A 32 9.63 -1.81 -1.07
C GLU A 32 8.67 -1.22 -0.02
N VAL A 33 9.22 -0.43 0.90
CA VAL A 33 8.44 0.29 1.92
C VAL A 33 8.32 1.74 1.51
N GLN A 34 7.10 2.15 1.15
CA GLN A 34 6.77 3.54 0.83
C GLN A 34 5.95 4.18 1.95
N SER A 35 6.06 5.50 2.08
CA SER A 35 5.19 6.28 2.96
C SER A 35 3.79 6.39 2.35
N LEU A 36 2.76 6.44 3.20
CA LEU A 36 1.39 6.73 2.73
C LEU A 36 1.37 8.04 1.93
N GLY A 37 0.65 8.04 0.81
CA GLY A 37 0.57 9.14 -0.15
C GLY A 37 1.72 9.20 -1.15
N GLN A 38 2.73 8.33 -1.04
CA GLN A 38 3.73 8.15 -2.11
C GLN A 38 3.38 6.93 -2.98
N PRO A 39 3.68 6.97 -4.29
CA PRO A 39 3.52 5.82 -5.15
C PRO A 39 4.54 4.73 -4.80
N GLY A 40 4.08 3.50 -4.64
CA GLY A 40 4.92 2.30 -4.66
C GLY A 40 4.83 1.59 -6.00
N GLU A 41 5.95 1.04 -6.47
CA GLU A 41 6.03 0.39 -7.77
C GLU A 41 5.80 -1.12 -7.65
N LEU A 42 4.97 -1.65 -8.54
CA LEU A 42 4.82 -3.07 -8.74
C LEU A 42 5.17 -3.41 -10.19
N VAL A 43 6.16 -4.28 -10.34
CA VAL A 43 6.59 -4.82 -11.64
C VAL A 43 6.14 -6.27 -11.73
N ASP A 44 5.32 -6.58 -12.74
CA ASP A 44 4.89 -7.93 -13.09
C ASP A 44 5.19 -8.20 -14.57
N GLY A 45 6.36 -8.78 -14.84
CA GLY A 45 6.84 -9.03 -16.19
C GLY A 45 6.97 -7.75 -17.01
N ALA A 46 6.10 -7.58 -18.01
CA ALA A 46 6.06 -6.38 -18.86
C ALA A 46 5.07 -5.31 -18.39
N VAL A 47 4.34 -5.59 -17.29
CA VAL A 47 3.39 -4.65 -16.69
C VAL A 47 4.08 -3.95 -15.52
N ILE A 48 4.03 -2.61 -15.52
CA ILE A 48 4.47 -1.78 -14.38
C ILE A 48 3.26 -0.98 -13.94
N GLN A 49 2.95 -1.02 -12.65
CA GLN A 49 1.86 -0.25 -12.05
C GLN A 49 2.31 0.45 -10.78
N HIS A 50 1.75 1.62 -10.52
CA HIS A 50 1.98 2.37 -9.29
C HIS A 50 0.73 2.36 -8.43
N TRP A 51 0.88 1.94 -7.18
CA TRP A 51 -0.17 2.06 -6.17
C TRP A 51 0.17 3.21 -5.22
N THR A 52 -0.76 4.14 -5.07
CA THR A 52 -0.71 5.16 -4.02
C THR A 52 -1.86 4.92 -3.05
N VAL A 53 -1.55 4.75 -1.76
CA VAL A 53 -2.56 4.65 -0.69
C VAL A 53 -2.39 5.83 0.25
N SER A 54 -3.47 6.56 0.51
CA SER A 54 -3.50 7.75 1.36
C SER A 54 -4.70 7.75 2.31
N ASP A 55 -4.73 8.73 3.21
CA ASP A 55 -5.90 9.06 4.03
C ASP A 55 -6.45 7.88 4.87
N LEU A 56 -5.58 6.99 5.34
CA LEU A 56 -5.97 5.88 6.21
C LEU A 56 -6.52 6.40 7.55
N ARG A 57 -7.79 6.14 7.83
CA ARG A 57 -8.50 6.65 9.02
C ARG A 57 -9.77 5.83 9.35
N PRO A 58 -10.35 5.99 10.55
CA PRO A 58 -11.69 5.49 10.82
C PRO A 58 -12.72 6.07 9.83
N SER A 59 -13.61 5.23 9.31
CA SER A 59 -14.64 5.62 8.36
C SER A 59 -15.96 5.93 9.04
N THR A 60 -16.72 6.86 8.47
CA THR A 60 -18.12 7.12 8.82
C THR A 60 -19.08 6.65 7.73
N ASP A 61 -18.57 5.98 6.69
CA ASP A 61 -19.38 5.51 5.58
C ASP A 61 -20.27 4.33 6.00
N ILE A 62 -21.46 4.25 5.41
CA ILE A 62 -22.35 3.09 5.53
C ILE A 62 -22.16 2.23 4.29
N ILE A 63 -21.66 1.01 4.49
CA ILE A 63 -21.39 0.03 3.43
C ILE A 63 -22.19 -1.27 3.70
N PRO A 64 -22.37 -2.17 2.71
CA PRO A 64 -23.10 -3.42 2.90
C PRO A 64 -22.27 -4.47 3.67
N PHE A 65 -21.72 -4.07 4.81
CA PHE A 65 -20.92 -4.88 5.70
C PHE A 65 -21.11 -4.38 7.13
N ARG A 66 -21.18 -5.31 8.10
CA ARG A 66 -21.27 -5.01 9.52
C ARG A 66 -19.91 -5.28 10.16
N PRO A 67 -19.16 -4.24 10.55
CA PRO A 67 -17.88 -4.41 11.24
C PRO A 67 -18.04 -5.12 12.58
N VAL A 68 -17.09 -6.00 12.89
CA VAL A 68 -16.89 -6.56 14.23
C VAL A 68 -16.13 -5.56 15.10
N GLY A 69 -15.14 -4.87 14.52
CA GLY A 69 -14.38 -3.81 15.15
C GLY A 69 -14.81 -2.43 14.65
N THR A 70 -13.82 -1.57 14.37
CA THR A 70 -14.04 -0.25 13.77
C THR A 70 -13.86 -0.34 12.26
N LEU A 71 -14.78 0.24 11.49
CA LEU A 71 -14.59 0.39 10.05
C LEU A 71 -13.51 1.44 9.79
N TRP A 72 -12.48 1.08 9.05
CA TRP A 72 -11.46 2.00 8.54
C TRP A 72 -11.58 2.13 7.03
N GLU A 73 -11.19 3.29 6.52
CA GLU A 73 -11.08 3.57 5.09
C GLU A 73 -9.69 4.09 4.74
N ALA A 74 -9.31 3.92 3.48
CA ALA A 74 -8.21 4.64 2.84
C ALA A 74 -8.60 4.96 1.40
N THR A 75 -7.95 5.97 0.81
CA THR A 75 -8.02 6.23 -0.63
C THR A 75 -6.91 5.44 -1.31
N ALA A 76 -7.24 4.68 -2.35
CA ALA A 76 -6.26 3.94 -3.13
C ALA A 76 -6.38 4.31 -4.61
N THR A 77 -5.23 4.58 -5.23
CA THR A 77 -5.11 4.89 -6.65
C THR A 77 -4.16 3.90 -7.29
N ASP A 78 -4.61 3.24 -8.35
CA ASP A 78 -3.80 2.36 -9.20
C ASP A 78 -3.58 3.03 -10.55
N GLN A 79 -2.35 3.05 -11.02
CA GLN A 79 -1.97 3.64 -12.29
C GLN A 79 -1.17 2.65 -13.13
N ALA A 80 -1.61 2.40 -14.37
CA ALA A 80 -0.87 1.60 -15.34
C ALA A 80 0.28 2.43 -15.94
N ILE A 81 1.51 2.17 -15.52
CA ILE A 81 2.70 2.89 -16.01
C ILE A 81 3.19 2.29 -17.33
N ALA A 82 3.29 0.97 -17.39
CA ALA A 82 3.65 0.21 -18.59
C ALA A 82 2.73 -1.00 -18.74
N GLY A 83 2.28 -1.28 -19.96
CA GLY A 83 1.37 -2.39 -20.23
C GLY A 83 -0.06 -2.14 -19.70
N TRP A 84 -0.86 -3.22 -19.69
CA TRP A 84 -2.25 -3.18 -19.23
C TRP A 84 -2.30 -3.72 -17.81
N ALA A 85 -2.65 -2.87 -16.85
CA ALA A 85 -2.68 -3.25 -15.43
C ALA A 85 -4.10 -3.62 -15.01
N THR A 86 -4.27 -4.66 -14.20
CA THR A 86 -5.56 -4.98 -13.59
C THR A 86 -5.47 -4.73 -12.09
N PRO A 87 -6.28 -3.81 -11.52
CA PRO A 87 -6.21 -3.51 -10.10
C PRO A 87 -6.57 -4.72 -9.23
N ILE A 88 -5.60 -5.30 -8.53
CA ILE A 88 -5.81 -6.44 -7.62
C ILE A 88 -6.02 -5.93 -6.20
N VAL A 89 -7.19 -5.36 -5.94
CA VAL A 89 -7.54 -4.78 -4.63
C VAL A 89 -7.36 -5.78 -3.49
N SER A 90 -7.65 -7.06 -3.71
CA SER A 90 -7.54 -8.14 -2.71
C SER A 90 -6.13 -8.34 -2.13
N ASN A 91 -5.07 -7.80 -2.76
CA ASN A 91 -3.71 -7.92 -2.25
C ASN A 91 -3.42 -6.93 -1.11
N LEU A 92 -4.27 -5.91 -0.92
CA LEU A 92 -4.07 -4.88 0.09
C LEU A 92 -4.39 -5.39 1.50
N ASN A 93 -3.65 -4.87 2.47
CA ASN A 93 -3.77 -5.13 3.89
C ASN A 93 -3.51 -3.85 4.67
N ALA A 94 -4.24 -3.64 5.75
CA ALA A 94 -3.84 -2.69 6.78
C ALA A 94 -3.04 -3.45 7.85
N ARG A 95 -1.92 -2.89 8.31
CA ARG A 95 -1.13 -3.46 9.39
C ARG A 95 -1.05 -2.47 10.55
N ALA A 96 -1.48 -2.89 11.73
CA ALA A 96 -1.36 -2.09 12.94
C ALA A 96 0.08 -2.14 13.50
N ALA A 97 0.42 -1.14 14.32
CA ALA A 97 1.74 -1.04 14.95
C ALA A 97 2.08 -2.24 15.86
N ASN A 98 1.05 -2.91 16.41
CA ASN A 98 1.18 -4.15 17.18
C ASN A 98 1.48 -5.38 16.30
N GLY A 99 1.56 -5.22 14.97
CA GLY A 99 1.85 -6.27 14.01
C GLY A 99 0.62 -7.00 13.46
N GLU A 100 -0.57 -6.75 13.99
CA GLU A 100 -1.82 -7.33 13.47
C GLU A 100 -2.10 -6.86 12.05
N THR A 101 -2.67 -7.76 11.25
CA THR A 101 -2.97 -7.51 9.83
C THR A 101 -4.45 -7.70 9.58
N TYR A 102 -5.07 -6.69 8.95
CA TYR A 102 -6.49 -6.67 8.60
C TYR A 102 -6.63 -6.72 7.08
N ARG A 103 -7.33 -7.75 6.59
CA ARG A 103 -7.60 -7.91 5.16
C ARG A 103 -8.52 -6.79 4.69
N VAL A 104 -8.24 -6.27 3.51
CA VAL A 104 -9.16 -5.37 2.80
C VAL A 104 -10.50 -6.07 2.55
N LEU A 105 -11.60 -5.34 2.68
CA LEU A 105 -12.96 -5.82 2.43
C LEU A 105 -13.30 -5.82 0.94
N PHE A 106 -12.45 -6.40 0.08
CA PHE A 106 -12.58 -6.36 -1.38
C PHE A 106 -13.86 -7.01 -1.93
N GLY A 107 -14.45 -7.96 -1.18
CA GLY A 107 -15.73 -8.60 -1.54
C GLY A 107 -16.96 -7.72 -1.26
N VAL A 108 -16.78 -6.59 -0.56
CA VAL A 108 -17.85 -5.64 -0.23
C VAL A 108 -17.82 -4.53 -1.27
N ALA A 109 -18.54 -4.73 -2.37
CA ALA A 109 -18.64 -3.73 -3.43
C ALA A 109 -19.34 -2.46 -2.91
N THR A 110 -18.75 -1.30 -3.20
CA THR A 110 -19.31 0.01 -2.87
C THR A 110 -19.23 0.95 -4.09
N PRO A 111 -20.16 1.91 -4.25
CA PRO A 111 -20.11 2.88 -5.35
C PRO A 111 -18.82 3.70 -5.42
N GLN A 112 -18.24 3.97 -4.25
CA GLN A 112 -17.00 4.73 -4.08
C GLN A 112 -15.74 3.86 -4.13
N GLY A 113 -15.87 2.55 -4.30
CA GLY A 113 -14.76 1.62 -4.31
C GLY A 113 -13.87 1.75 -5.54
N VAL A 114 -12.64 1.27 -5.45
CA VAL A 114 -11.74 1.15 -6.61
C VAL A 114 -12.37 0.26 -7.68
N ASN A 115 -12.41 0.71 -8.93
CA ASN A 115 -12.93 -0.08 -10.04
C ASN A 115 -11.88 -1.15 -10.44
N PRO A 116 -12.19 -2.45 -10.38
CA PRO A 116 -11.21 -3.51 -10.67
C PRO A 116 -11.05 -3.81 -12.17
N SER A 117 -11.62 -2.99 -13.06
CA SER A 117 -11.48 -3.18 -14.51
C SER A 117 -10.04 -2.92 -14.96
N THR A 118 -9.56 -3.69 -15.94
CA THR A 118 -8.24 -3.51 -16.52
C THR A 118 -8.05 -2.10 -17.10
N LEU A 119 -6.94 -1.48 -16.73
CA LEU A 119 -6.49 -0.16 -17.13
C LEU A 119 -5.57 -0.27 -18.35
N PRO A 120 -5.88 0.42 -19.47
CA PRO A 120 -4.90 0.68 -20.52
C PRO A 120 -3.71 1.47 -19.97
N GLN A 121 -2.54 1.32 -20.59
CA GLN A 121 -1.35 2.07 -20.22
C GLN A 121 -1.61 3.59 -20.16
N GLY A 122 -1.10 4.24 -19.12
CA GLY A 122 -1.28 5.67 -18.85
C GLY A 122 -2.59 6.02 -18.15
N GLN A 123 -3.53 5.07 -17.99
CA GLN A 123 -4.78 5.28 -17.26
C GLN A 123 -4.60 4.97 -15.77
N MET A 124 -5.52 5.51 -14.96
CA MET A 124 -5.59 5.25 -13.53
C MET A 124 -7.04 5.06 -13.07
N THR A 125 -7.21 4.39 -11.93
CA THR A 125 -8.46 4.36 -11.18
C THR A 125 -8.20 4.79 -9.74
N THR A 126 -9.18 5.44 -9.12
CA THR A 126 -9.11 5.86 -7.73
C THR A 126 -10.41 5.53 -7.02
N GLY A 127 -10.34 5.16 -5.75
CA GLY A 127 -11.51 4.84 -4.95
C GLY A 127 -11.16 4.51 -3.51
N LYS A 128 -12.18 4.27 -2.70
CA LYS A 128 -12.03 3.86 -1.31
C LYS A 128 -11.78 2.36 -1.20
N ILE A 129 -10.97 2.00 -0.22
CA ILE A 129 -10.81 0.64 0.29
C ILE A 129 -11.16 0.64 1.78
N TYR A 130 -11.66 -0.48 2.28
CA TYR A 130 -12.16 -0.59 3.65
C TYR A 130 -11.53 -1.75 4.40
N PHE A 131 -11.43 -1.62 5.72
CA PHE A 131 -10.90 -2.63 6.63
C PHE A 131 -11.77 -2.72 7.88
N ASP A 132 -11.94 -3.94 8.42
CA ASP A 132 -12.51 -4.16 9.75
C ASP A 132 -11.37 -4.33 10.76
N VAL A 133 -11.13 -3.29 11.56
CA VAL A 133 -10.01 -3.23 12.50
C VAL A 133 -10.49 -3.61 13.89
N THR A 134 -10.13 -4.81 14.35
CA THR A 134 -10.63 -5.41 15.60
C THR A 134 -9.73 -5.21 16.81
N GLY A 135 -8.46 -4.84 16.62
CA GLY A 135 -7.46 -4.76 17.71
C GLY A 135 -6.83 -3.38 17.94
N ALA A 136 -7.28 -2.34 17.21
CA ALA A 136 -6.90 -0.97 17.53
C ALA A 136 -7.69 -0.50 18.75
N SER A 137 -7.05 -0.48 19.91
CA SER A 137 -7.54 0.15 21.15
C SER A 137 -6.46 1.04 21.74
#